data_AF-A0A397IAM6-F1
#
_entry.id   AF-A0A397IAM6-F1
#
_cell.length_a   1.000
_cell.length_b   1.000
_cell.length_c   1.000
_cell.angle_alpha   90.00
_cell.angle_beta   90.00
_cell.angle_gamma   90.00
#
_symmetry.space_group_name_H-M   'P 1'
#
loop_
_entity.id
_entity.type
_entity.pdbx_description
1 polymer ?
#
loop_
_entity_poly.entity_id
_entity_poly.type
_entity_poly.pdbx_seq_one_letter_code
_entity_poly.pdbx_strand_id
1 'polypeptide(L)'
;MNRNARNLTTHDEEDDDSSVYNNENIPFRRNNLNEEEDNNPTTLQTTTPTGTTTPFSSFPPPPPSPIQTTFTQPKWMRNPAIKNFINKIQKYYSAKYLRKMFNRLGQFFLIITFLGIFSIILRYISKPDPDDYSNVEFNWKIDPASYLTMDADKFGNYNILLNGHAHTTYSDGRMTPEQLLKWSIAYGFNAVIVSDHNTLEGGLEAQRIAREKYNDSIIVIPAMEYSSCRIHMQFIGLMVNPFPPFNKPEPTNQELKEMIDKVHELGGLVTVNHIPWSNSTEWKNHVGTLPNHPTREELHEMGVDGFEIINGNIFDYETYKYARDKVLLMLTGTDVHHPSSVAHSWTVLNSPNMTVQGIMTELREKRTTFFFDATGPRQVYYPNENPTYYKLLPLFAITNIWNSFYDDYRGMYSFQGTFCHQRKIVIHWRSYWWFVLWCLIFFGFYELGRWGMNKLWRYGMIKFNELKNRKGRNRRRRNNSVSSEEETNRENDLIDLEI
;
A
#
# COMPACT_ATOMS: atom_id res chain seq x y z
N MET A 1 -19.07 -32.64 -0.80
CA MET A 1 -19.45 -31.98 -2.07
C MET A 1 -19.32 -30.46 -1.89
N ASN A 2 -18.97 -29.72 -2.96
CA ASN A 2 -19.27 -28.29 -3.26
C ASN A 2 -19.99 -27.44 -2.17
N ARG A 3 -19.64 -26.16 -1.88
CA ARG A 3 -19.04 -25.13 -2.78
C ARG A 3 -18.55 -23.84 -2.05
N ASN A 4 -17.49 -23.25 -2.61
CA ASN A 4 -16.98 -21.86 -2.61
C ASN A 4 -17.74 -20.68 -1.95
N ALA A 5 -17.00 -19.82 -1.24
CA ALA A 5 -16.73 -18.38 -1.56
C ALA A 5 -15.69 -17.84 -0.55
N ARG A 6 -14.46 -17.41 -0.88
CA ARG A 6 -13.92 -16.35 -1.76
C ARG A 6 -13.85 -14.92 -1.15
N ASN A 7 -12.60 -14.55 -0.91
CA ASN A 7 -11.92 -13.30 -0.53
C ASN A 7 -12.61 -11.96 -0.81
N LEU A 8 -12.31 -10.98 0.06
CA LEU A 8 -12.21 -9.56 -0.25
C LEU A 8 -11.22 -8.90 0.74
N THR A 9 -9.97 -8.75 0.31
CA THR A 9 -8.93 -7.95 0.96
C THR A 9 -8.43 -6.90 -0.04
N THR A 10 -8.03 -5.73 0.46
CA THR A 10 -7.57 -4.60 -0.37
C THR A 10 -6.17 -4.20 0.08
N HIS A 11 -5.22 -4.23 -0.85
CA HIS A 11 -3.85 -3.75 -0.65
C HIS A 11 -3.83 -2.24 -0.37
N ASP A 12 -3.02 -1.85 0.60
CA ASP A 12 -2.52 -0.50 0.85
C ASP A 12 -1.11 -0.66 1.47
N GLU A 13 -0.22 -1.36 0.76
CA GLU A 13 1.21 -1.41 1.06
C GLU A 13 1.93 -0.20 0.44
N GLU A 14 2.33 0.76 1.28
CA GLU A 14 3.61 1.44 1.13
C GLU A 14 4.56 0.75 2.12
N ASP A 15 5.82 0.52 1.71
CA ASP A 15 6.88 -0.29 2.34
C ASP A 15 6.82 -1.82 2.07
N ASP A 16 7.98 -2.37 1.64
CA ASP A 16 8.38 -3.79 1.40
C ASP A 16 7.45 -4.72 0.56
N ASP A 17 7.76 -4.87 -0.74
CA ASP A 17 7.26 -5.96 -1.60
C ASP A 17 8.44 -6.72 -2.25
N SER A 18 9.17 -7.48 -1.42
CA SER A 18 10.34 -8.28 -1.81
C SER A 18 10.07 -9.79 -1.94
N SER A 19 8.80 -10.24 -2.06
CA SER A 19 8.50 -11.68 -2.21
C SER A 19 7.24 -12.03 -3.02
N VAL A 20 7.21 -13.27 -3.56
CA VAL A 20 6.07 -13.90 -4.27
C VAL A 20 5.80 -13.45 -5.73
N TYR A 21 6.72 -13.77 -6.65
CA TYR A 21 6.36 -13.96 -8.06
C TYR A 21 5.83 -15.38 -8.33
N ASN A 22 4.54 -15.52 -8.66
CA ASN A 22 3.96 -16.74 -9.21
C ASN A 22 3.68 -16.58 -10.71
N ASN A 23 4.16 -17.52 -11.53
CA ASN A 23 4.26 -17.37 -12.98
C ASN A 23 3.49 -18.48 -13.73
N GLU A 24 2.28 -18.19 -14.21
CA GLU A 24 1.46 -19.15 -14.98
C GLU A 24 1.49 -18.88 -16.50
N ASN A 25 1.99 -19.86 -17.25
CA ASN A 25 2.09 -19.86 -18.71
C ASN A 25 0.76 -20.19 -19.39
N ILE A 26 0.34 -19.43 -20.41
CA ILE A 26 -0.36 -19.93 -21.61
C ILE A 26 -0.14 -18.97 -22.82
N PRO A 27 -0.30 -19.39 -24.11
CA PRO A 27 0.79 -19.17 -25.06
C PRO A 27 0.44 -18.43 -26.37
N PHE A 28 1.51 -18.12 -27.12
CA PHE A 28 1.60 -17.85 -28.56
C PHE A 28 0.31 -17.79 -29.42
N ARG A 29 0.20 -16.70 -30.19
CA ARG A 29 -0.21 -16.80 -31.60
C ARG A 29 0.56 -15.79 -32.47
N ARG A 30 1.17 -16.28 -33.56
CA ARG A 30 1.83 -15.44 -34.58
C ARG A 30 0.80 -14.76 -35.48
N ASN A 31 1.20 -13.66 -36.11
CA ASN A 31 1.00 -13.47 -37.55
C ASN A 31 2.01 -12.46 -38.13
N ASN A 32 2.89 -12.97 -38.99
CA ASN A 32 3.63 -12.26 -40.04
C ASN A 32 2.62 -11.50 -40.96
N LEU A 33 2.94 -10.44 -41.72
CA LEU A 33 4.12 -9.56 -41.90
C LEU A 33 3.57 -8.18 -42.43
N ASN A 34 4.22 -7.24 -43.15
CA ASN A 34 5.41 -7.21 -44.01
C ASN A 34 5.99 -5.76 -44.12
N GLU A 35 7.11 -5.62 -44.84
CA GLU A 35 7.76 -4.38 -45.34
C GLU A 35 6.90 -3.57 -46.36
N GLU A 36 7.25 -2.37 -46.88
CA GLU A 36 8.54 -1.63 -46.94
C GLU A 36 8.37 -0.07 -47.11
N GLU A 37 9.44 0.65 -47.46
CA GLU A 37 9.59 2.13 -47.52
C GLU A 37 8.92 2.78 -48.78
N ASP A 38 8.88 4.10 -49.05
CA ASP A 38 10.01 5.01 -49.33
C ASP A 38 9.62 6.55 -49.44
N ASN A 39 10.60 7.38 -49.82
CA ASN A 39 10.86 8.80 -49.52
C ASN A 39 10.07 9.95 -50.23
N ASN A 40 9.62 10.92 -49.40
CA ASN A 40 10.01 12.36 -49.41
C ASN A 40 9.51 13.32 -50.56
N PRO A 41 9.87 14.65 -50.67
CA PRO A 41 8.84 15.71 -50.71
C PRO A 41 8.99 16.81 -51.80
N THR A 42 8.08 17.80 -51.85
CA THR A 42 8.34 19.12 -52.49
C THR A 42 7.43 20.25 -51.95
N THR A 43 7.66 21.50 -52.40
CA THR A 43 7.44 22.74 -51.61
C THR A 43 6.57 23.81 -52.33
N LEU A 44 6.18 24.86 -51.59
CA LEU A 44 5.39 26.03 -52.00
C LEU A 44 5.77 26.65 -53.37
N GLN A 45 4.78 27.23 -54.08
CA GLN A 45 4.71 28.70 -54.24
C GLN A 45 3.36 29.23 -54.75
N THR A 46 3.18 30.55 -54.65
CA THR A 46 1.94 31.33 -54.87
C THR A 46 1.99 32.21 -56.12
N THR A 47 0.89 32.31 -56.87
CA THR A 47 0.63 33.47 -57.77
C THR A 47 -0.87 33.79 -57.89
N THR A 48 -1.16 35.08 -58.05
CA THR A 48 -2.41 35.69 -58.57
C THR A 48 -1.99 36.88 -59.43
N PRO A 49 -2.70 37.23 -60.53
CA PRO A 49 -3.76 38.25 -60.41
C PRO A 49 -4.87 38.24 -61.50
N THR A 50 -5.94 39.04 -61.29
CA THR A 50 -6.84 39.68 -62.30
C THR A 50 -7.62 38.84 -63.33
N GLY A 51 -8.83 39.20 -63.78
CA GLY A 51 -9.72 40.29 -63.37
C GLY A 51 -10.53 40.91 -64.53
N THR A 52 -11.80 40.53 -64.69
CA THR A 52 -12.76 41.09 -65.67
C THR A 52 -14.20 41.11 -65.11
N THR A 53 -15.14 41.83 -65.76
CA THR A 53 -16.17 42.60 -65.05
C THR A 53 -17.65 42.38 -65.46
N THR A 54 -18.51 42.13 -64.47
CA THR A 54 -19.96 42.52 -64.37
C THR A 54 -20.97 41.91 -65.38
N PRO A 55 -22.32 42.02 -65.19
CA PRO A 55 -23.11 42.63 -64.10
C PRO A 55 -24.28 41.79 -63.48
N PHE A 56 -24.68 42.20 -62.26
CA PHE A 56 -26.03 42.18 -61.62
C PHE A 56 -26.92 40.92 -61.45
N SER A 57 -27.55 40.89 -60.26
CA SER A 57 -28.69 40.07 -59.79
C SER A 57 -28.42 38.57 -59.61
N SER A 58 -28.77 37.92 -58.50
CA SER A 58 -29.81 38.22 -57.49
C SER A 58 -29.39 37.76 -56.07
N PHE A 59 -30.05 38.28 -55.04
CA PHE A 59 -29.90 37.74 -53.67
C PHE A 59 -30.59 36.36 -53.57
N PRO A 60 -30.04 35.40 -52.79
CA PRO A 60 -30.77 34.19 -52.45
C PRO A 60 -32.05 34.54 -51.69
N PRO A 61 -33.14 33.75 -51.82
CA PRO A 61 -34.39 34.02 -51.13
C PRO A 61 -34.21 33.95 -49.60
N PRO A 62 -35.02 34.69 -48.82
CA PRO A 62 -34.99 34.59 -47.37
C PRO A 62 -35.30 33.16 -46.91
N PRO A 63 -34.76 32.71 -45.75
CA PRO A 63 -35.03 31.36 -45.25
C PRO A 63 -36.53 31.16 -45.03
N PRO A 64 -37.06 29.95 -45.30
CA PRO A 64 -38.48 29.68 -45.13
C PRO A 64 -38.91 29.91 -43.66
N SER A 65 -40.08 30.50 -43.49
CA SER A 65 -40.70 30.76 -42.19
C SER A 65 -40.70 29.49 -41.32
N PRO A 66 -40.51 29.60 -40.00
CA PRO A 66 -40.32 28.44 -39.13
C PRO A 66 -41.51 27.48 -39.22
N ILE A 67 -41.26 26.27 -39.73
CA ILE A 67 -42.23 25.18 -39.76
C ILE A 67 -42.68 24.96 -38.31
N GLN A 68 -43.98 25.12 -38.04
CA GLN A 68 -44.57 24.72 -36.76
C GLN A 68 -44.54 23.20 -36.65
N THR A 69 -43.41 22.66 -36.19
CA THR A 69 -43.24 21.26 -35.81
C THR A 69 -44.10 20.97 -34.59
N THR A 70 -45.37 20.66 -34.87
CA THR A 70 -46.31 20.18 -33.85
C THR A 70 -45.74 18.91 -33.24
N PHE A 71 -45.20 19.03 -32.01
CA PHE A 71 -44.65 17.94 -31.22
C PHE A 71 -45.76 16.95 -30.85
N THR A 72 -46.13 16.10 -31.80
CA THR A 72 -47.14 15.06 -31.62
C THR A 72 -46.58 14.04 -30.63
N GLN A 73 -47.09 14.07 -29.39
CA GLN A 73 -46.54 13.26 -28.30
C GLN A 73 -46.44 11.78 -28.69
N PRO A 74 -45.31 11.12 -28.37
CA PRO A 74 -45.01 9.77 -28.83
C PRO A 74 -46.10 8.80 -28.38
N LYS A 75 -46.44 7.82 -29.23
CA LYS A 75 -47.68 7.03 -29.11
C LYS A 75 -47.88 6.40 -27.72
N TRP A 76 -46.83 6.04 -27.00
CA TRP A 76 -46.90 5.49 -25.64
C TRP A 76 -47.47 6.48 -24.58
N MET A 77 -47.26 7.79 -24.73
CA MET A 77 -47.86 8.81 -23.85
C MET A 77 -49.38 8.96 -24.04
N ARG A 78 -49.97 8.39 -25.10
CA ARG A 78 -51.43 8.44 -25.35
C ARG A 78 -52.22 7.41 -24.54
N ASN A 79 -51.56 6.44 -23.91
CA ASN A 79 -52.23 5.45 -23.06
C ASN A 79 -52.80 6.13 -21.79
N PRO A 80 -54.11 6.07 -21.51
CA PRO A 80 -54.72 6.71 -20.35
C PRO A 80 -54.13 6.26 -19.01
N ALA A 81 -53.73 4.99 -18.88
CA ALA A 81 -53.12 4.47 -17.66
C ALA A 81 -51.74 5.11 -17.42
N ILE A 82 -50.90 5.21 -18.46
CA ILE A 82 -49.59 5.87 -18.40
C ILE A 82 -49.74 7.36 -18.10
N LYS A 83 -50.67 8.05 -18.78
CA LYS A 83 -50.93 9.48 -18.56
C LYS A 83 -51.47 9.76 -17.15
N ASN A 84 -52.33 8.90 -16.61
CA ASN A 84 -52.85 9.00 -15.24
C ASN A 84 -51.78 8.63 -14.19
N PHE A 85 -50.87 7.69 -14.49
CA PHE A 85 -49.69 7.38 -13.68
C PHE A 85 -48.71 8.57 -13.62
N ILE A 86 -48.38 9.18 -14.77
CA ILE A 86 -47.55 10.39 -14.86
C ILE A 86 -48.21 11.55 -14.10
N ASN A 87 -49.51 11.78 -14.27
CA ASN A 87 -50.23 12.82 -13.53
C ASN A 87 -50.24 12.56 -12.01
N LYS A 88 -50.37 11.31 -11.57
CA LYS A 88 -50.24 10.93 -10.15
C LYS A 88 -48.82 11.17 -9.62
N ILE A 89 -47.79 10.91 -10.44
CA ILE A 89 -46.39 11.22 -10.13
C ILE A 89 -46.18 12.73 -10.02
N GLN A 90 -46.53 13.53 -11.04
CA GLN A 90 -46.38 14.99 -11.00
C GLN A 90 -47.14 15.64 -9.83
N LYS A 91 -48.34 15.15 -9.51
CA LYS A 91 -49.13 15.64 -8.34
C LYS A 91 -48.50 15.27 -6.99
N TYR A 92 -47.62 14.26 -6.94
CA TYR A 92 -46.90 13.84 -5.74
C TYR A 92 -45.52 14.53 -5.63
N TYR A 93 -44.75 14.54 -6.73
CA TYR A 93 -43.51 15.28 -6.91
C TYR A 93 -43.78 16.77 -7.21
N SER A 94 -44.56 17.41 -6.35
CA SER A 94 -44.71 18.87 -6.36
C SER A 94 -43.35 19.58 -6.37
N ALA A 95 -43.25 20.77 -6.96
CA ALA A 95 -42.01 21.55 -6.96
C ALA A 95 -41.42 21.75 -5.54
N LYS A 96 -42.28 21.80 -4.52
CA LYS A 96 -41.90 21.85 -3.09
C LYS A 96 -41.26 20.55 -2.58
N TYR A 97 -41.64 19.39 -3.10
CA TYR A 97 -40.97 18.11 -2.86
C TYR A 97 -39.61 18.07 -3.58
N LEU A 98 -39.58 18.39 -4.88
CA LEU A 98 -38.37 18.36 -5.69
C LEU A 98 -37.30 19.31 -5.14
N ARG A 99 -37.65 20.56 -4.81
CA ARG A 99 -36.74 21.49 -4.12
C ARG A 99 -36.20 20.90 -2.81
N LYS A 100 -37.06 20.30 -1.98
CA LYS A 100 -36.61 19.60 -0.76
C LYS A 100 -35.72 18.39 -1.07
N MET A 101 -35.87 17.71 -2.20
CA MET A 101 -35.01 16.59 -2.62
C MET A 101 -33.63 17.09 -3.03
N PHE A 102 -33.54 18.11 -3.87
CA PHE A 102 -32.28 18.74 -4.25
C PHE A 102 -31.54 19.34 -3.04
N ASN A 103 -32.25 19.93 -2.07
CA ASN A 103 -31.64 20.35 -0.81
C ASN A 103 -30.96 19.18 -0.05
N ARG A 104 -31.59 17.99 0.01
CA ARG A 104 -30.97 16.80 0.64
C ARG A 104 -29.83 16.22 -0.19
N LEU A 105 -29.91 16.28 -1.52
CA LEU A 105 -28.83 15.87 -2.40
C LEU A 105 -27.59 16.77 -2.20
N GLY A 106 -27.79 18.08 -2.08
CA GLY A 106 -26.73 19.03 -1.73
C GLY A 106 -26.15 18.76 -0.34
N GLN A 107 -26.98 18.48 0.67
CA GLN A 107 -26.50 18.07 2.01
C GLN A 107 -25.69 16.76 1.96
N PHE A 108 -26.12 15.78 1.17
CA PHE A 108 -25.42 14.51 0.99
C PHE A 108 -24.05 14.71 0.31
N PHE A 109 -23.97 15.52 -0.74
CA PHE A 109 -22.68 15.88 -1.35
C PHE A 109 -21.78 16.68 -0.40
N LEU A 110 -22.32 17.63 0.39
CA LEU A 110 -21.53 18.34 1.40
C LEU A 110 -20.95 17.42 2.47
N ILE A 111 -21.69 16.39 2.90
CA ILE A 111 -21.18 15.36 3.82
C ILE A 111 -20.05 14.55 3.16
N ILE A 112 -20.22 14.15 1.90
CA ILE A 112 -19.17 13.42 1.14
C ILE A 112 -17.91 14.28 0.99
N THR A 113 -18.04 15.56 0.61
CA THR A 113 -16.91 16.49 0.51
C THR A 113 -16.22 16.72 1.85
N PHE A 114 -16.98 16.87 2.94
CA PHE A 114 -16.42 16.97 4.29
C PHE A 114 -15.63 15.71 4.68
N LEU A 115 -16.19 14.52 4.43
CA LEU A 115 -15.50 13.26 4.70
C LEU A 115 -14.23 13.11 3.85
N GLY A 116 -14.22 13.57 2.60
CA GLY A 116 -13.02 13.60 1.76
C GLY A 116 -11.93 14.52 2.30
N ILE A 117 -12.27 15.76 2.66
CA ILE A 117 -11.32 16.72 3.27
C ILE A 117 -10.78 16.17 4.59
N PHE A 118 -11.65 15.65 5.45
CA PHE A 118 -11.25 15.01 6.72
C PHE A 118 -10.34 13.81 6.49
N SER A 119 -10.60 13.00 5.47
CA SER A 119 -9.77 11.84 5.12
C SER A 119 -8.39 12.23 4.59
N ILE A 120 -8.28 13.31 3.82
CA ILE A 120 -6.99 13.86 3.38
C ILE A 120 -6.18 14.31 4.59
N ILE A 121 -6.81 14.93 5.60
CA ILE A 121 -6.14 15.31 6.85
C ILE A 121 -5.68 14.05 7.61
N LEU A 122 -6.53 13.03 7.73
CA LEU A 122 -6.18 11.77 8.39
C LEU A 122 -5.03 11.01 7.69
N ARG A 123 -4.88 11.09 6.35
CA ARG A 123 -3.76 10.43 5.62
C ARG A 123 -2.39 10.90 6.12
N TYR A 124 -2.27 12.15 6.58
CA TYR A 124 -1.00 12.72 7.07
C TYR A 124 -0.81 12.60 8.59
N ILE A 125 -1.68 11.88 9.30
CA ILE A 125 -1.47 11.51 10.70
C ILE A 125 -0.81 10.13 10.73
N SER A 126 0.28 9.99 11.49
CA SER A 126 0.98 8.72 11.68
C SER A 126 0.01 7.61 12.12
N LYS A 127 -0.23 6.66 11.22
CA LYS A 127 -0.97 5.42 11.48
C LYS A 127 -0.12 4.57 12.45
N PRO A 128 -0.70 3.95 13.50
CA PRO A 128 -0.02 2.87 14.20
C PRO A 128 0.33 1.74 13.23
N ASP A 129 1.38 0.99 13.53
CA ASP A 129 1.66 -0.28 12.85
C ASP A 129 0.51 -1.29 13.16
N PRO A 130 0.05 -2.13 12.21
CA PRO A 130 -0.92 -3.19 12.49
C PRO A 130 -0.50 -4.17 13.58
N ASP A 131 0.81 -4.35 13.76
CA ASP A 131 1.39 -5.39 14.60
C ASP A 131 2.11 -4.82 15.84
N ASP A 132 2.30 -5.67 16.86
CA ASP A 132 2.96 -5.33 18.12
C ASP A 132 4.30 -6.07 18.27
N TYR A 133 5.39 -5.31 18.11
CA TYR A 133 6.78 -5.76 18.28
C TYR A 133 7.35 -5.51 19.68
N SER A 134 6.54 -5.09 20.65
CA SER A 134 7.03 -4.79 22.01
C SER A 134 7.57 -6.02 22.75
N ASN A 135 7.01 -7.20 22.49
CA ASN A 135 7.29 -8.44 23.22
C ASN A 135 7.60 -9.62 22.26
N VAL A 136 8.62 -9.45 21.41
CA VAL A 136 9.11 -10.50 20.50
C VAL A 136 9.96 -11.54 21.24
N GLU A 137 9.65 -12.83 21.03
CA GLU A 137 10.39 -13.98 21.55
C GLU A 137 10.68 -15.03 20.46
N PHE A 138 11.87 -15.65 20.52
CA PHE A 138 12.33 -16.64 19.55
C PHE A 138 12.63 -17.97 20.26
N ASN A 139 11.61 -18.81 20.39
CA ASN A 139 11.68 -20.05 21.18
C ASN A 139 12.17 -21.26 20.36
N TRP A 140 13.29 -21.09 19.63
CA TRP A 140 13.96 -22.13 18.84
C TRP A 140 15.47 -21.90 18.73
N LYS A 141 16.19 -22.90 18.21
CA LYS A 141 17.58 -22.78 17.78
C LYS A 141 17.80 -23.57 16.49
N ILE A 142 18.24 -22.90 15.42
CA ILE A 142 18.63 -23.53 14.15
C ILE A 142 20.11 -23.92 14.21
N ASP A 143 20.44 -25.03 13.56
CA ASP A 143 21.82 -25.41 13.18
C ASP A 143 21.83 -25.68 11.66
N PRO A 144 22.36 -24.78 10.82
CA PRO A 144 22.35 -24.95 9.37
C PRO A 144 23.16 -26.18 8.92
N ALA A 145 24.22 -26.55 9.65
CA ALA A 145 25.06 -27.70 9.29
C ALA A 145 24.38 -29.06 9.53
N SER A 146 23.24 -29.07 10.23
CA SER A 146 22.44 -30.28 10.41
C SER A 146 21.63 -30.69 9.15
N TYR A 147 21.51 -29.80 8.16
CA TYR A 147 20.78 -30.07 6.92
C TYR A 147 21.37 -29.45 5.63
N LEU A 148 22.35 -28.55 5.72
CA LEU A 148 22.98 -27.87 4.57
C LEU A 148 24.45 -28.26 4.39
N THR A 149 24.92 -28.16 3.15
CA THR A 149 26.33 -28.29 2.75
C THR A 149 26.93 -26.94 2.40
N MET A 150 28.21 -26.73 2.69
CA MET A 150 28.92 -25.51 2.30
C MET A 150 29.24 -25.50 0.80
N ASP A 151 29.23 -24.32 0.17
CA ASP A 151 29.64 -24.06 -1.23
C ASP A 151 31.14 -24.36 -1.52
N ALA A 152 31.92 -24.68 -0.47
CA ALA A 152 33.28 -25.18 -0.58
C ALA A 152 33.49 -26.43 0.31
N ASP A 153 33.36 -27.63 -0.27
CA ASP A 153 33.61 -28.95 0.36
C ASP A 153 34.95 -29.10 1.10
N LYS A 154 35.88 -28.16 0.89
CA LYS A 154 37.27 -28.18 1.40
C LYS A 154 37.60 -27.00 2.32
N PHE A 155 36.60 -26.21 2.74
CA PHE A 155 36.82 -25.11 3.70
C PHE A 155 37.34 -25.63 5.06
N GLY A 156 36.97 -26.86 5.42
CA GLY A 156 37.41 -27.54 6.64
C GLY A 156 36.54 -27.17 7.84
N ASN A 157 37.15 -27.09 9.02
CA ASN A 157 36.45 -26.69 10.24
C ASN A 157 36.10 -25.19 10.18
N TYR A 158 34.95 -24.83 10.72
CA TYR A 158 34.53 -23.45 10.95
C TYR A 158 34.15 -23.26 12.42
N ASN A 159 34.07 -22.01 12.88
CA ASN A 159 33.60 -21.69 14.23
C ASN A 159 32.68 -20.46 14.28
N ILE A 160 32.51 -19.73 13.17
CA ILE A 160 31.68 -18.54 13.09
C ILE A 160 30.63 -18.71 11.99
N LEU A 161 29.38 -18.40 12.35
CA LEU A 161 28.21 -18.26 11.48
C LEU A 161 27.75 -16.80 11.58
N LEU A 162 27.99 -16.03 10.52
CA LEU A 162 27.80 -14.59 10.43
C LEU A 162 26.56 -14.25 9.57
N ASN A 163 25.68 -13.40 10.08
CA ASN A 163 24.73 -12.67 9.24
C ASN A 163 25.39 -11.36 8.77
N GLY A 164 25.49 -11.14 7.47
CA GLY A 164 26.17 -9.98 6.88
C GLY A 164 25.35 -8.69 6.79
N HIS A 165 24.02 -8.77 6.98
CA HIS A 165 23.11 -7.65 6.74
C HIS A 165 21.89 -7.73 7.68
N ALA A 166 21.67 -6.69 8.50
CA ALA A 166 20.58 -6.61 9.46
C ALA A 166 20.31 -5.17 9.93
N HIS A 167 19.03 -4.85 10.13
CA HIS A 167 18.57 -3.50 10.53
C HIS A 167 17.84 -3.52 11.87
N THR A 168 17.77 -2.37 12.53
CA THR A 168 17.08 -2.20 13.81
C THR A 168 16.15 -1.00 13.79
N THR A 169 15.49 -0.72 14.92
CA THR A 169 14.70 0.51 15.15
C THR A 169 15.52 1.82 15.11
N TYR A 170 16.79 1.80 14.69
CA TYR A 170 17.60 2.99 14.43
C TYR A 170 17.55 3.45 12.96
N SER A 171 17.12 2.60 12.02
CA SER A 171 16.57 3.02 10.72
C SER A 171 15.06 2.79 10.67
N ASP A 172 14.64 1.59 10.29
CA ASP A 172 13.30 1.21 9.86
C ASP A 172 12.95 -0.25 10.19
N GLY A 173 13.95 -1.06 10.55
CA GLY A 173 13.78 -2.39 11.11
C GLY A 173 12.88 -2.37 12.36
N ARG A 174 11.96 -3.34 12.44
CA ARG A 174 10.94 -3.44 13.49
C ARG A 174 11.46 -4.05 14.81
N MET A 175 12.71 -4.51 14.85
CA MET A 175 13.35 -5.06 16.05
C MET A 175 14.30 -4.06 16.69
N THR A 176 14.20 -3.90 18.01
CA THR A 176 15.26 -3.24 18.79
C THR A 176 16.58 -4.02 18.68
N PRO A 177 17.74 -3.38 18.89
CA PRO A 177 19.04 -4.05 18.88
C PRO A 177 19.08 -5.36 19.70
N GLU A 178 18.49 -5.39 20.91
CA GLU A 178 18.45 -6.62 21.73
C GLU A 178 17.51 -7.71 21.17
N GLN A 179 16.42 -7.34 20.51
CA GLN A 179 15.55 -8.31 19.82
C GLN A 179 16.27 -8.90 18.60
N LEU A 180 17.02 -8.09 17.84
CA LEU A 180 17.84 -8.58 16.74
C LEU A 180 18.90 -9.59 17.20
N LEU A 181 19.59 -9.35 18.33
CA LEU A 181 20.54 -10.35 18.87
C LEU A 181 19.86 -11.68 19.20
N LYS A 182 18.66 -11.64 19.79
CA LYS A 182 17.87 -12.85 20.10
C LYS A 182 17.40 -13.56 18.83
N TRP A 183 16.98 -12.82 17.80
CA TRP A 183 16.67 -13.34 16.47
C TRP A 183 17.90 -14.07 15.91
N SER A 184 19.06 -13.42 15.89
CA SER A 184 20.30 -14.00 15.34
C SER A 184 20.72 -15.29 16.04
N ILE A 185 20.70 -15.31 17.38
CA ILE A 185 21.03 -16.50 18.17
C ILE A 185 20.04 -17.65 17.89
N ALA A 186 18.74 -17.36 17.75
CA ALA A 186 17.72 -18.35 17.44
C ALA A 186 17.85 -18.94 16.03
N TYR A 187 18.30 -18.16 15.05
CA TYR A 187 18.66 -18.66 13.72
C TYR A 187 20.10 -19.22 13.61
N GLY A 188 20.77 -19.45 14.75
CA GLY A 188 22.06 -20.16 14.81
C GLY A 188 23.29 -19.29 14.53
N PHE A 189 23.12 -17.99 14.28
CA PHE A 189 24.26 -17.08 14.13
C PHE A 189 24.96 -16.85 15.48
N ASN A 190 26.29 -16.82 15.44
CA ASN A 190 27.14 -16.39 16.55
C ASN A 190 27.99 -15.15 16.21
N ALA A 191 27.79 -14.58 15.01
CA ALA A 191 28.18 -13.22 14.68
C ALA A 191 27.09 -12.51 13.86
N VAL A 192 27.02 -11.18 13.97
CA VAL A 192 26.11 -10.35 13.16
C VAL A 192 26.78 -9.01 12.83
N ILE A 193 26.68 -8.63 11.55
CA ILE A 193 26.85 -7.25 11.09
C ILE A 193 25.49 -6.56 11.24
N VAL A 194 25.46 -5.44 11.96
CA VAL A 194 24.27 -4.60 12.16
C VAL A 194 24.54 -3.27 11.49
N SER A 195 23.66 -2.86 10.57
CA SER A 195 23.98 -1.95 9.48
C SER A 195 22.83 -1.02 9.12
N ASP A 196 22.21 -0.38 10.11
CA ASP A 196 21.10 0.55 9.93
C ASP A 196 21.41 1.62 8.85
N HIS A 197 20.42 1.96 8.01
CA HIS A 197 20.57 2.92 6.92
C HIS A 197 21.14 4.27 7.37
N ASN A 198 22.29 4.66 6.80
CA ASN A 198 22.97 5.94 7.01
C ASN A 198 23.32 6.29 8.48
N THR A 199 23.28 5.33 9.42
CA THR A 199 23.67 5.52 10.83
C THR A 199 24.50 4.35 11.39
N LEU A 200 25.37 4.63 12.38
CA LEU A 200 26.10 3.59 13.14
C LEU A 200 25.44 3.29 14.49
N GLU A 201 24.40 4.04 14.88
CA GLU A 201 23.94 4.08 16.27
C GLU A 201 23.33 2.74 16.73
N GLY A 202 22.51 2.09 15.90
CA GLY A 202 21.94 0.77 16.20
C GLY A 202 23.00 -0.33 16.25
N GLY A 203 23.97 -0.33 15.34
CA GLY A 203 25.12 -1.26 15.37
C GLY A 203 26.05 -1.08 16.58
N LEU A 204 26.29 0.17 17.00
CA LEU A 204 27.07 0.47 18.22
C LEU A 204 26.33 0.06 19.50
N GLU A 205 25.02 0.32 19.57
CA GLU A 205 24.17 -0.09 20.70
C GLU A 205 24.01 -1.62 20.77
N ALA A 206 23.83 -2.28 19.63
CA ALA A 206 23.86 -3.74 19.52
C ALA A 206 25.17 -4.32 20.04
N GLN A 207 26.32 -3.71 19.71
CA GLN A 207 27.62 -4.14 20.23
C GLN A 207 27.77 -3.91 21.74
N ARG A 208 27.24 -2.81 22.27
CA ARG A 208 27.22 -2.55 23.72
C ARG A 208 26.40 -3.61 24.46
N ILE A 209 25.18 -3.86 24.00
CA ILE A 209 24.26 -4.87 24.57
C ILE A 209 24.86 -6.28 24.46
N ALA A 210 25.49 -6.63 23.33
CA ALA A 210 26.14 -7.92 23.15
C ALA A 210 27.25 -8.15 24.18
N ARG A 211 28.15 -7.17 24.37
CA ARG A 211 29.23 -7.25 25.38
C ARG A 211 28.71 -7.33 26.81
N GLU A 212 27.60 -6.67 27.12
CA GLU A 212 27.03 -6.66 28.48
C GLU A 212 26.19 -7.90 28.83
N LYS A 213 25.51 -8.51 27.85
CA LYS A 213 24.48 -9.55 28.09
C LYS A 213 24.68 -10.87 27.34
N TYR A 214 25.38 -10.85 26.20
CA TYR A 214 25.43 -11.97 25.24
C TYR A 214 26.86 -12.31 24.77
N ASN A 215 27.88 -11.90 25.52
CA ASN A 215 29.31 -11.98 25.14
C ASN A 215 29.74 -13.39 24.70
N ASP A 216 29.21 -14.42 25.38
CA ASP A 216 29.55 -15.83 25.14
C ASP A 216 28.61 -16.49 24.11
N SER A 217 27.76 -15.69 23.43
CA SER A 217 26.73 -16.15 22.49
C SER A 217 26.80 -15.52 21.11
N ILE A 218 27.05 -14.20 21.01
CA ILE A 218 27.10 -13.49 19.73
C ILE A 218 28.08 -12.32 19.71
N ILE A 219 28.84 -12.21 18.62
CA ILE A 219 29.76 -11.10 18.35
C ILE A 219 29.09 -10.11 17.38
N VAL A 220 28.98 -8.85 17.78
CA VAL A 220 28.42 -7.79 16.92
C VAL A 220 29.52 -6.96 16.29
N ILE A 221 29.41 -6.77 14.99
CA ILE A 221 30.23 -5.89 14.17
C ILE A 221 29.36 -4.68 13.78
N PRO A 222 29.60 -3.49 14.38
CA PRO A 222 28.97 -2.26 13.95
C PRO A 222 29.33 -1.98 12.49
N ALA A 223 28.29 -1.72 11.71
CA ALA A 223 28.38 -1.26 10.35
C ALA A 223 27.27 -0.22 10.14
N MET A 224 27.22 0.29 8.92
CA MET A 224 26.18 1.16 8.41
C MET A 224 25.92 0.72 6.98
N GLU A 225 24.66 0.63 6.56
CA GLU A 225 24.40 0.63 5.12
C GLU A 225 24.45 2.08 4.62
N TYR A 226 25.37 2.37 3.71
CA TYR A 226 25.31 3.56 2.87
C TYR A 226 24.17 3.38 1.87
N SER A 227 23.07 4.08 2.07
CA SER A 227 21.87 3.97 1.24
C SER A 227 21.62 5.29 0.50
N SER A 228 21.48 5.17 -0.82
CA SER A 228 21.35 6.28 -1.77
C SER A 228 20.57 5.83 -3.01
N CYS A 229 20.13 6.77 -3.84
CA CYS A 229 19.40 6.47 -5.07
C CYS A 229 20.23 5.82 -6.18
N ARG A 230 21.54 5.70 -6.02
CA ARG A 230 22.40 4.96 -6.96
C ARG A 230 22.85 3.60 -6.42
N ILE A 231 23.08 3.49 -5.12
CA ILE A 231 23.72 2.31 -4.54
C ILE A 231 23.44 2.15 -3.04
N HIS A 232 23.46 0.89 -2.63
CA HIS A 232 23.41 0.40 -1.26
C HIS A 232 24.71 -0.36 -0.95
N MET A 233 25.41 -0.06 0.15
CA MET A 233 26.69 -0.70 0.51
C MET A 233 26.89 -0.82 2.03
N GLN A 234 27.33 -1.98 2.53
CA GLN A 234 27.84 -2.08 3.90
C GLN A 234 29.18 -1.34 4.06
N PHE A 235 29.26 -0.47 5.06
CA PHE A 235 30.49 0.08 5.61
C PHE A 235 30.82 -0.63 6.93
N ILE A 236 31.60 -1.71 6.86
CA ILE A 236 31.74 -2.73 7.91
C ILE A 236 32.87 -2.39 8.90
N GLY A 237 32.61 -2.54 10.19
CA GLY A 237 33.62 -2.52 11.26
C GLY A 237 34.00 -1.13 11.76
N LEU A 238 33.10 -0.15 11.60
CA LEU A 238 33.36 1.26 11.92
C LEU A 238 32.97 1.63 13.35
N MET A 239 33.81 2.45 13.99
CA MET A 239 33.56 3.00 15.33
C MET A 239 33.22 4.50 15.31
N VAL A 240 33.33 5.17 14.15
CA VAL A 240 33.02 6.59 13.94
C VAL A 240 32.36 6.79 12.57
N ASN A 241 31.42 7.73 12.47
CA ASN A 241 30.61 7.91 11.26
C ASN A 241 31.40 8.69 10.17
N PRO A 242 31.58 8.14 8.95
CA PRO A 242 32.28 8.82 7.85
C PRO A 242 31.44 9.87 7.10
N PHE A 243 30.13 9.99 7.37
CA PHE A 243 29.18 10.76 6.55
C PHE A 243 29.32 12.28 6.41
N PRO A 244 29.95 13.09 7.30
CA PRO A 244 29.89 14.54 7.19
C PRO A 244 30.88 15.12 6.16
N PRO A 245 30.95 14.57 4.93
CA PRO A 245 30.61 15.39 3.77
C PRO A 245 29.77 14.71 2.64
N PHE A 246 29.31 13.47 2.79
CA PHE A 246 28.83 12.63 1.67
C PHE A 246 27.32 12.32 1.62
N ASN A 247 26.50 12.96 2.46
CA ASN A 247 25.04 12.80 2.46
C ASN A 247 24.39 13.49 1.22
N LYS A 248 24.32 12.78 0.08
CA LYS A 248 23.69 13.23 -1.17
C LYS A 248 23.02 12.04 -1.91
N PRO A 249 21.76 12.16 -2.39
CA PRO A 249 21.01 11.01 -2.93
C PRO A 249 21.61 10.39 -4.19
N GLU A 250 22.28 11.19 -5.02
CA GLU A 250 22.89 10.76 -6.30
C GLU A 250 24.39 11.09 -6.29
N PRO A 251 25.25 10.29 -5.60
CA PRO A 251 26.69 10.50 -5.57
C PRO A 251 27.34 10.12 -6.91
N THR A 252 28.33 10.87 -7.40
CA THR A 252 29.12 10.46 -8.58
C THR A 252 30.06 9.29 -8.24
N ASN A 253 30.58 8.59 -9.25
CA ASN A 253 31.56 7.51 -9.02
C ASN A 253 32.81 8.00 -8.27
N GLN A 254 33.27 9.23 -8.52
CA GLN A 254 34.39 9.82 -7.78
C GLN A 254 34.06 9.95 -6.28
N GLU A 255 32.84 10.37 -5.94
CA GLU A 255 32.41 10.56 -4.56
C GLU A 255 32.09 9.23 -3.87
N LEU A 256 31.63 8.21 -4.61
CA LEU A 256 31.58 6.82 -4.14
C LEU A 256 32.98 6.32 -3.77
N LYS A 257 33.97 6.57 -4.64
CA LYS A 257 35.37 6.20 -4.38
C LYS A 257 35.94 6.92 -3.15
N GLU A 258 35.69 8.22 -3.00
CA GLU A 258 36.12 9.00 -1.84
C GLU A 258 35.53 8.47 -0.52
N MET A 259 34.30 7.92 -0.54
CA MET A 259 33.74 7.22 0.61
C MET A 259 34.42 5.87 0.89
N ILE A 260 34.68 5.07 -0.15
CA ILE A 260 35.37 3.78 -0.02
C ILE A 260 36.76 3.99 0.58
N ASP A 261 37.54 4.91 0.01
CA ASP A 261 38.85 5.33 0.52
C ASP A 261 38.74 5.77 1.99
N LYS A 262 37.67 6.50 2.36
CA LYS A 262 37.46 6.96 3.73
C LYS A 262 37.09 5.86 4.72
N VAL A 263 36.34 4.83 4.28
CA VAL A 263 36.05 3.65 5.10
C VAL A 263 37.34 2.84 5.35
N HIS A 264 38.21 2.74 4.35
CA HIS A 264 39.52 2.10 4.48
C HIS A 264 40.48 2.87 5.40
N GLU A 265 40.52 4.21 5.34
CA GLU A 265 41.28 5.03 6.31
C GLU A 265 40.86 4.76 7.78
N LEU A 266 39.59 4.44 8.00
CA LEU A 266 39.04 4.11 9.32
C LEU A 266 39.24 2.63 9.72
N GLY A 267 39.90 1.83 8.88
CA GLY A 267 40.15 0.40 9.12
C GLY A 267 38.95 -0.52 8.85
N GLY A 268 37.89 -0.01 8.21
CA GLY A 268 36.71 -0.78 7.82
C GLY A 268 36.92 -1.62 6.56
N LEU A 269 35.80 -2.13 6.03
CA LEU A 269 35.67 -2.79 4.73
C LEU A 269 34.39 -2.30 4.03
N VAL A 270 34.34 -2.35 2.70
CA VAL A 270 33.13 -2.04 1.92
C VAL A 270 32.66 -3.25 1.14
N THR A 271 31.37 -3.60 1.27
CA THR A 271 30.70 -4.55 0.36
C THR A 271 29.46 -3.93 -0.25
N VAL A 272 29.15 -4.26 -1.51
CA VAL A 272 27.95 -3.76 -2.21
C VAL A 272 26.78 -4.72 -2.01
N ASN A 273 25.59 -4.17 -1.76
CA ASN A 273 24.42 -4.92 -1.31
C ASN A 273 23.45 -5.21 -2.47
N HIS A 274 22.75 -6.34 -2.38
CA HIS A 274 21.57 -6.74 -3.17
C HIS A 274 21.46 -6.21 -4.61
N ILE A 275 22.53 -6.36 -5.40
CA ILE A 275 22.59 -5.92 -6.80
C ILE A 275 21.37 -6.38 -7.67
N PRO A 276 20.77 -7.58 -7.47
CA PRO A 276 19.56 -7.98 -8.17
C PRO A 276 18.32 -7.13 -7.84
N TRP A 277 18.16 -6.69 -6.59
CA TRP A 277 17.08 -5.79 -6.18
C TRP A 277 17.34 -4.38 -6.71
N SER A 278 18.57 -3.88 -6.55
CA SER A 278 18.98 -2.54 -6.97
C SER A 278 18.79 -2.31 -8.48
N ASN A 279 19.01 -3.34 -9.30
CA ASN A 279 18.80 -3.32 -10.74
C ASN A 279 17.45 -3.92 -11.19
N SER A 280 16.57 -4.30 -10.26
CA SER A 280 15.21 -4.73 -10.61
C SER A 280 14.43 -3.57 -11.23
N THR A 281 13.48 -3.84 -12.12
CA THR A 281 12.76 -2.78 -12.84
C THR A 281 11.73 -2.10 -11.93
N GLU A 282 12.02 -0.86 -11.53
CA GLU A 282 11.10 -0.01 -10.78
C GLU A 282 9.75 0.13 -11.50
N TRP A 283 8.68 -0.10 -10.74
CA TRP A 283 7.31 -0.11 -11.23
C TRP A 283 6.93 1.22 -11.89
N LYS A 284 6.35 1.15 -13.10
CA LYS A 284 5.96 2.31 -13.93
C LYS A 284 7.11 3.30 -14.25
N ASN A 285 8.37 2.95 -14.00
CA ASN A 285 9.54 3.78 -14.29
C ASN A 285 10.45 3.23 -15.40
N HIS A 286 10.52 1.91 -15.61
CA HIS A 286 11.36 1.25 -16.64
C HIS A 286 12.88 1.52 -16.50
N VAL A 287 13.34 1.73 -15.26
CA VAL A 287 14.75 1.85 -14.87
C VAL A 287 14.97 1.00 -13.61
N GLY A 288 16.21 0.87 -13.14
CA GLY A 288 16.50 0.20 -11.87
C GLY A 288 15.81 0.87 -10.66
N THR A 289 15.50 0.09 -9.63
CA THR A 289 15.09 0.57 -8.29
C THR A 289 16.07 1.59 -7.72
N LEU A 290 17.37 1.39 -7.99
CA LEU A 290 18.41 2.41 -7.82
C LEU A 290 18.92 2.87 -9.21
N PRO A 291 18.42 3.98 -9.77
CA PRO A 291 18.85 4.46 -11.08
C PRO A 291 20.36 4.75 -11.15
N ASN A 292 20.96 4.46 -12.31
CA ASN A 292 22.39 4.67 -12.57
C ASN A 292 23.33 3.91 -11.60
N HIS A 293 22.91 2.75 -11.07
CA HIS A 293 23.76 1.87 -10.28
C HIS A 293 25.06 1.51 -11.04
N PRO A 294 26.25 1.67 -10.42
CA PRO A 294 27.52 1.27 -11.05
C PRO A 294 27.57 -0.23 -11.41
N THR A 295 28.37 -0.57 -12.41
CA THR A 295 28.72 -1.97 -12.76
C THR A 295 29.64 -2.60 -11.70
N ARG A 296 29.72 -3.94 -11.68
CA ARG A 296 30.61 -4.68 -10.75
C ARG A 296 32.07 -4.35 -11.02
N GLU A 297 32.40 -4.11 -12.28
CA GLU A 297 33.68 -3.62 -12.78
C GLU A 297 34.02 -2.23 -12.22
N GLU A 298 33.14 -1.24 -12.38
CA GLU A 298 33.33 0.10 -11.80
C GLU A 298 33.48 0.04 -10.27
N LEU A 299 32.71 -0.82 -9.59
CA LEU A 299 32.76 -0.94 -8.12
C LEU A 299 34.08 -1.52 -7.63
N HIS A 300 34.59 -2.54 -8.32
CA HIS A 300 35.91 -3.10 -8.05
C HIS A 300 37.04 -2.11 -8.40
N GLU A 301 36.92 -1.33 -9.47
CA GLU A 301 37.87 -0.25 -9.80
C GLU A 301 37.81 0.93 -8.83
N MET A 302 36.65 1.21 -8.23
CA MET A 302 36.50 2.15 -7.11
C MET A 302 37.01 1.58 -5.77
N GLY A 303 37.29 0.28 -5.70
CA GLY A 303 38.00 -0.35 -4.59
C GLY A 303 37.17 -1.10 -3.56
N VAL A 304 35.92 -1.50 -3.85
CA VAL A 304 35.14 -2.30 -2.87
C VAL A 304 35.83 -3.64 -2.55
N ASP A 305 35.83 -4.04 -1.28
CA ASP A 305 36.48 -5.28 -0.83
C ASP A 305 35.74 -6.53 -1.34
N GLY A 306 34.43 -6.41 -1.59
CA GLY A 306 33.61 -7.43 -2.22
C GLY A 306 32.12 -7.11 -2.27
N PHE A 307 31.30 -8.14 -2.18
CA PHE A 307 29.87 -8.07 -2.52
C PHE A 307 29.02 -9.00 -1.65
N GLU A 308 27.77 -8.59 -1.42
CA GLU A 308 26.70 -9.48 -0.98
C GLU A 308 26.30 -10.40 -2.16
N ILE A 309 26.65 -11.69 -2.08
CA ILE A 309 26.31 -12.69 -3.11
C ILE A 309 24.94 -13.33 -2.88
N ILE A 310 24.44 -13.29 -1.65
CA ILE A 310 23.11 -13.76 -1.28
C ILE A 310 22.48 -12.71 -0.36
N ASN A 311 21.32 -12.22 -0.76
CA ASN A 311 20.46 -11.34 0.03
C ASN A 311 19.10 -12.02 0.21
N GLY A 312 18.69 -12.26 1.44
CA GLY A 312 17.49 -13.04 1.73
C GLY A 312 17.54 -14.40 1.02
N ASN A 313 16.49 -14.72 0.25
CA ASN A 313 16.42 -15.95 -0.57
C ASN A 313 17.01 -15.82 -1.99
N ILE A 314 17.58 -14.66 -2.35
CA ILE A 314 18.08 -14.36 -3.71
C ILE A 314 19.58 -14.60 -3.77
N PHE A 315 20.00 -15.57 -4.58
CA PHE A 315 21.42 -15.83 -4.91
C PHE A 315 21.82 -15.13 -6.21
N ASP A 316 22.69 -14.13 -6.12
CA ASP A 316 23.26 -13.46 -7.28
C ASP A 316 24.45 -14.25 -7.84
N TYR A 317 24.13 -15.22 -8.71
CA TYR A 317 25.09 -16.09 -9.37
C TYR A 317 26.15 -15.33 -10.20
N GLU A 318 25.82 -14.16 -10.75
CA GLU A 318 26.76 -13.36 -11.55
C GLU A 318 27.71 -12.54 -10.66
N THR A 319 27.23 -12.01 -9.54
CA THR A 319 28.11 -11.45 -8.48
C THR A 319 29.00 -12.53 -7.88
N TYR A 320 28.47 -13.72 -7.60
CA TYR A 320 29.24 -14.86 -7.08
C TYR A 320 30.37 -15.28 -8.02
N LYS A 321 30.10 -15.42 -9.33
CA LYS A 321 31.12 -15.68 -10.35
C LYS A 321 32.17 -14.57 -10.36
N TYR A 322 31.74 -13.31 -10.44
CA TYR A 322 32.65 -12.16 -10.47
C TYR A 322 33.55 -12.10 -9.23
N ALA A 323 32.99 -12.29 -8.04
CA ALA A 323 33.72 -12.27 -6.77
C ALA A 323 34.72 -13.44 -6.66
N ARG A 324 34.37 -14.64 -7.14
CA ARG A 324 35.32 -15.77 -7.23
C ARG A 324 36.44 -15.51 -8.24
N ASP A 325 36.11 -15.08 -9.46
CA ASP A 325 37.08 -14.82 -10.54
C ASP A 325 38.04 -13.66 -10.23
N LYS A 326 37.62 -12.69 -9.42
CA LYS A 326 38.45 -11.55 -8.97
C LYS A 326 39.08 -11.73 -7.59
N VAL A 327 38.76 -12.80 -6.87
CA VAL A 327 39.16 -13.04 -5.48
C VAL A 327 38.78 -11.84 -4.59
N LEU A 328 37.48 -11.62 -4.44
CA LEU A 328 36.86 -10.59 -3.61
C LEU A 328 36.07 -11.21 -2.44
N LEU A 329 35.73 -10.41 -1.43
CA LEU A 329 34.94 -10.87 -0.30
C LEU A 329 33.53 -11.28 -0.77
N MET A 330 33.12 -12.51 -0.44
CA MET A 330 31.76 -12.98 -0.58
C MET A 330 31.06 -12.92 0.77
N LEU A 331 30.01 -12.10 0.87
CA LEU A 331 29.18 -11.93 2.06
C LEU A 331 27.75 -12.42 1.77
N THR A 332 27.04 -12.86 2.80
CA THR A 332 25.62 -13.22 2.72
C THR A 332 24.84 -12.49 3.81
N GLY A 333 23.71 -11.88 3.43
CA GLY A 333 22.83 -11.14 4.34
C GLY A 333 21.43 -11.72 4.38
N THR A 334 20.78 -11.61 5.54
CA THR A 334 19.32 -11.83 5.63
C THR A 334 18.53 -10.58 5.26
N ASP A 335 19.15 -9.40 5.38
CA ASP A 335 18.48 -8.10 5.21
C ASP A 335 17.27 -7.93 6.15
N VAL A 336 17.48 -8.35 7.40
CA VAL A 336 16.40 -8.57 8.35
C VAL A 336 15.86 -7.24 8.89
N HIS A 337 14.70 -6.85 8.36
CA HIS A 337 13.88 -5.74 8.84
C HIS A 337 12.77 -6.21 9.79
N HIS A 338 12.20 -7.41 9.61
CA HIS A 338 11.04 -7.90 10.35
C HIS A 338 11.38 -9.12 11.24
N PRO A 339 10.80 -9.27 12.44
CA PRO A 339 10.99 -10.50 13.24
C PRO A 339 10.45 -11.76 12.56
N SER A 340 9.53 -11.61 11.59
CA SER A 340 9.01 -12.71 10.75
C SER A 340 9.92 -13.09 9.57
N SER A 341 10.96 -12.30 9.26
CA SER A 341 11.98 -12.69 8.28
C SER A 341 12.76 -13.90 8.80
N VAL A 342 13.16 -14.79 7.90
CA VAL A 342 13.89 -16.03 8.22
C VAL A 342 15.31 -16.00 7.67
N ALA A 343 16.24 -16.65 8.37
CA ALA A 343 17.60 -16.81 7.89
C ALA A 343 17.65 -17.79 6.71
N HIS A 344 17.99 -17.28 5.52
CA HIS A 344 18.18 -18.07 4.30
C HIS A 344 19.65 -18.44 4.04
N SER A 345 20.59 -17.70 4.62
CA SER A 345 22.02 -17.86 4.37
C SER A 345 22.85 -17.55 5.61
N TRP A 346 24.03 -18.15 5.69
CA TRP A 346 25.01 -17.92 6.75
C TRP A 346 26.38 -17.77 6.12
N THR A 347 27.06 -16.65 6.36
CA THR A 347 28.47 -16.49 5.99
C THR A 347 29.31 -17.29 6.97
N VAL A 348 30.04 -18.29 6.47
CA VAL A 348 30.83 -19.23 7.25
C VAL A 348 32.29 -18.81 7.23
N LEU A 349 32.91 -18.74 8.41
CA LEU A 349 34.34 -18.45 8.56
C LEU A 349 34.94 -19.15 9.79
N ASN A 350 36.28 -19.22 9.81
CA ASN A 350 37.06 -19.87 10.85
C ASN A 350 38.14 -18.92 11.38
N SER A 351 37.91 -18.29 12.54
CA SER A 351 38.89 -17.37 13.12
C SER A 351 39.52 -17.97 14.40
N PRO A 352 40.86 -17.93 14.57
CA PRO A 352 41.49 -18.40 15.80
C PRO A 352 41.12 -17.55 17.02
N ASN A 353 40.63 -16.32 16.82
CA ASN A 353 40.25 -15.39 17.88
C ASN A 353 38.78 -14.98 17.71
N MET A 354 37.88 -15.57 18.50
CA MET A 354 36.44 -15.24 18.56
C MET A 354 36.20 -13.80 19.04
N THR A 355 36.43 -12.83 18.14
CA THR A 355 36.46 -11.39 18.42
C THR A 355 36.11 -10.61 17.15
N VAL A 356 35.67 -9.36 17.29
CA VAL A 356 35.43 -8.44 16.15
C VAL A 356 36.68 -8.34 15.27
N GLN A 357 37.87 -8.17 15.85
CA GLN A 357 39.12 -8.08 15.09
C GLN A 357 39.44 -9.38 14.35
N GLY A 358 39.20 -10.55 14.97
CA GLY A 358 39.39 -11.84 14.32
C GLY A 358 38.48 -12.04 13.11
N ILE A 359 37.20 -11.65 13.22
CA ILE A 359 36.27 -11.70 12.08
C ILE A 359 36.70 -10.69 10.99
N MET A 360 37.01 -9.44 11.34
CA MET A 360 37.47 -8.42 10.39
C MET A 360 38.77 -8.82 9.68
N THR A 361 39.62 -9.64 10.29
CA THR A 361 40.76 -10.27 9.62
C THR A 361 40.31 -11.32 8.61
N GLU A 362 39.45 -12.28 8.97
CA GLU A 362 38.97 -13.30 8.02
C GLU A 362 38.18 -12.71 6.84
N LEU A 363 37.39 -11.64 7.06
CA LEU A 363 36.67 -10.91 6.02
C LEU A 363 37.64 -10.18 5.06
N ARG A 364 38.63 -9.44 5.61
CA ARG A 364 39.64 -8.73 4.79
C ARG A 364 40.51 -9.68 3.98
N GLU A 365 40.81 -10.84 4.54
CA GLU A 365 41.55 -11.92 3.91
C GLU A 365 40.68 -12.80 3.01
N LYS A 366 39.37 -12.49 2.90
CA LYS A 366 38.38 -13.11 2.01
C LYS A 366 38.22 -14.62 2.24
N ARG A 367 38.48 -15.08 3.46
CA ARG A 367 38.36 -16.47 3.89
C ARG A 367 36.94 -16.78 4.37
N THR A 368 35.99 -16.67 3.44
CA THR A 368 34.57 -17.00 3.66
C THR A 368 34.10 -18.13 2.74
N THR A 369 33.12 -18.88 3.22
CA THR A 369 32.19 -19.67 2.39
C THR A 369 30.78 -19.43 2.94
N PHE A 370 29.77 -20.19 2.52
CA PHE A 370 28.40 -20.02 3.00
C PHE A 370 27.59 -21.31 3.05
N PHE A 371 26.56 -21.30 3.90
CA PHE A 371 25.38 -22.15 3.78
C PHE A 371 24.25 -21.34 3.13
N PHE A 372 23.38 -22.00 2.34
CA PHE A 372 22.22 -21.36 1.69
C PHE A 372 21.04 -22.31 1.52
N ASP A 373 19.83 -21.81 1.79
CA ASP A 373 18.55 -22.44 1.46
C ASP A 373 17.51 -21.35 1.13
N ALA A 374 17.16 -21.23 -0.16
CA ALA A 374 16.14 -20.30 -0.64
C ALA A 374 14.74 -20.55 -0.06
N THR A 375 14.48 -21.72 0.53
CA THR A 375 13.21 -22.03 1.22
C THR A 375 13.22 -21.68 2.70
N GLY A 376 14.40 -21.61 3.31
CA GLY A 376 14.61 -21.23 4.72
C GLY A 376 14.09 -22.25 5.75
N PRO A 377 14.40 -22.03 7.04
CA PRO A 377 13.84 -22.79 8.15
C PRO A 377 12.32 -22.58 8.26
N ARG A 378 11.64 -23.49 8.97
CA ARG A 378 10.16 -23.46 9.13
C ARG A 378 9.70 -22.65 10.33
N GLN A 379 10.64 -22.19 11.14
CA GLN A 379 10.44 -21.39 12.34
C GLN A 379 10.33 -19.92 11.93
N VAL A 380 9.23 -19.27 12.31
CA VAL A 380 8.85 -17.89 11.98
C VAL A 380 8.22 -17.28 13.24
N TYR A 381 8.55 -16.03 13.55
CA TYR A 381 7.80 -15.28 14.57
C TYR A 381 6.59 -14.60 13.91
N TYR A 382 5.40 -14.82 14.47
CA TYR A 382 4.20 -14.09 14.10
C TYR A 382 3.90 -13.05 15.19
N PRO A 383 3.84 -11.75 14.87
CA PRO A 383 3.52 -10.72 15.85
C PRO A 383 2.07 -10.80 16.35
N ASN A 384 1.80 -10.08 17.43
CA ASN A 384 0.44 -9.94 17.96
C ASN A 384 -0.26 -8.73 17.32
N GLU A 385 -1.58 -8.80 17.14
CA GLU A 385 -2.40 -7.68 16.65
C GLU A 385 -2.28 -6.45 17.57
N ASN A 386 -1.98 -5.26 17.03
CA ASN A 386 -1.91 -4.02 17.79
C ASN A 386 -3.32 -3.47 18.11
N PRO A 387 -3.83 -3.51 19.35
CA PRO A 387 -5.20 -3.08 19.65
C PRO A 387 -5.44 -1.58 19.40
N THR A 388 -4.39 -0.76 19.33
CA THR A 388 -4.49 0.66 18.98
C THR A 388 -4.78 0.84 17.48
N TYR A 389 -4.21 -0.01 16.63
CA TYR A 389 -4.50 -0.05 15.21
C TYR A 389 -5.98 -0.37 14.95
N TYR A 390 -6.46 -1.53 15.43
CA TYR A 390 -7.82 -1.99 15.17
C TYR A 390 -8.90 -1.07 15.78
N LYS A 391 -8.58 -0.35 16.87
CA LYS A 391 -9.44 0.70 17.43
C LYS A 391 -9.61 1.92 16.51
N LEU A 392 -8.60 2.24 15.69
CA LEU A 392 -8.61 3.36 14.75
C LEU A 392 -8.90 2.94 13.29
N LEU A 393 -8.77 1.64 12.98
CA LEU A 393 -8.97 1.05 11.66
C LEU A 393 -10.30 1.47 10.98
N PRO A 394 -11.45 1.61 11.67
CA PRO A 394 -12.68 2.12 11.03
C PRO A 394 -12.60 3.56 10.51
N LEU A 395 -11.66 4.38 11.01
CA LEU A 395 -11.39 5.73 10.50
C LEU A 395 -10.44 5.67 9.30
N PHE A 396 -9.38 4.87 9.38
CA PHE A 396 -8.45 4.65 8.26
C PHE A 396 -9.12 3.91 7.08
N ALA A 397 -10.06 3.01 7.33
CA ALA A 397 -10.86 2.39 6.27
C ALA A 397 -11.64 3.43 5.42
N ILE A 398 -11.96 4.61 5.99
CA ILE A 398 -12.54 5.72 5.23
C ILE A 398 -11.45 6.44 4.41
N THR A 399 -10.22 6.61 4.93
CA THR A 399 -9.11 7.20 4.15
C THR A 399 -8.76 6.39 2.92
N ASN A 400 -8.77 5.06 3.04
CA ASN A 400 -8.39 4.16 1.95
C ASN A 400 -9.38 4.21 0.77
N ILE A 401 -10.66 4.53 1.02
CA ILE A 401 -11.64 4.83 -0.05
C ILE A 401 -11.16 6.01 -0.91
N TRP A 402 -10.60 7.06 -0.28
CA TRP A 402 -10.12 8.24 -1.01
C TRP A 402 -8.76 8.02 -1.68
N ASN A 403 -7.89 7.20 -1.09
CA ASN A 403 -6.66 6.74 -1.74
C ASN A 403 -6.97 5.90 -2.99
N SER A 404 -8.02 5.07 -2.98
CA SER A 404 -8.44 4.25 -4.14
C SER A 404 -8.85 5.02 -5.41
N PHE A 405 -8.81 6.36 -5.38
CA PHE A 405 -8.97 7.21 -6.55
C PHE A 405 -7.66 7.62 -7.23
N TYR A 406 -6.49 7.45 -6.60
CA TYR A 406 -5.21 7.81 -7.20
C TYR A 406 -4.02 7.02 -6.63
N ASP A 407 -3.12 6.57 -7.50
CA ASP A 407 -1.80 6.11 -7.10
C ASP A 407 -0.86 7.33 -6.89
N ASP A 408 0.11 7.23 -5.98
CA ASP A 408 1.07 8.29 -5.64
C ASP A 408 2.53 7.77 -5.70
N TYR A 409 2.94 7.27 -6.87
CA TYR A 409 4.25 6.65 -7.04
C TYR A 409 5.37 7.63 -6.83
N ARG A 410 6.21 7.36 -5.83
CA ARG A 410 7.43 8.12 -5.52
C ARG A 410 8.71 7.35 -5.90
N GLY A 411 8.61 6.02 -6.02
CA GLY A 411 9.77 5.15 -6.18
C GLY A 411 10.50 4.93 -4.85
N MET A 412 11.71 4.37 -4.89
CA MET A 412 12.50 4.10 -3.68
C MET A 412 12.78 5.37 -2.87
N TYR A 413 12.75 5.27 -1.53
CA TYR A 413 13.15 6.34 -0.63
C TYR A 413 14.68 6.42 -0.54
N SER A 414 15.24 7.61 -0.55
CA SER A 414 16.71 7.78 -0.60
C SER A 414 17.45 7.54 0.71
N PHE A 415 16.72 7.34 1.82
CA PHE A 415 17.22 7.47 3.20
C PHE A 415 17.90 8.81 3.52
N GLN A 416 17.62 9.83 2.70
CA GLN A 416 18.23 11.16 2.76
C GLN A 416 17.20 12.28 2.49
N GLY A 417 15.92 12.03 2.79
CA GLY A 417 14.83 13.02 2.68
C GLY A 417 14.26 13.23 1.28
N THR A 418 14.62 12.41 0.30
CA THR A 418 14.14 12.47 -1.09
C THR A 418 13.67 11.10 -1.58
N PHE A 419 13.19 11.02 -2.83
CA PHE A 419 12.86 9.76 -3.50
C PHE A 419 13.60 9.67 -4.84
N CYS A 420 13.88 8.45 -5.28
CA CYS A 420 14.83 8.15 -6.34
C CYS A 420 14.25 8.21 -7.76
N HIS A 421 12.95 8.47 -7.89
CA HIS A 421 12.26 8.56 -9.17
C HIS A 421 11.36 9.79 -9.24
N GLN A 422 11.00 10.20 -10.46
CA GLN A 422 10.06 11.31 -10.65
C GLN A 422 8.66 10.90 -10.16
N ARG A 423 8.13 11.65 -9.19
CA ARG A 423 6.81 11.42 -8.61
C ARG A 423 5.70 11.40 -9.67
N LYS A 424 4.96 10.30 -9.76
CA LYS A 424 3.90 10.04 -10.74
C LYS A 424 2.56 9.79 -10.05
N ILE A 425 1.68 10.79 -10.09
CA ILE A 425 0.29 10.66 -9.62
C ILE A 425 -0.58 10.11 -10.76
N VAL A 426 -1.24 8.97 -10.54
CA VAL A 426 -2.10 8.31 -11.53
C VAL A 426 -3.54 8.30 -11.03
N ILE A 427 -4.44 9.06 -11.67
CA ILE A 427 -5.82 9.22 -11.19
C ILE A 427 -6.77 8.20 -11.85
N HIS A 428 -7.42 7.37 -11.03
CA HIS A 428 -8.34 6.31 -11.43
C HIS A 428 -9.75 6.85 -11.72
N TRP A 429 -9.90 7.63 -12.80
CA TRP A 429 -11.20 8.24 -13.15
C TRP A 429 -12.36 7.24 -13.24
N ARG A 430 -12.09 5.96 -13.60
CA ARG A 430 -13.10 4.89 -13.59
C ARG A 430 -13.61 4.57 -12.18
N SER A 431 -12.73 4.58 -11.17
CA SER A 431 -13.09 4.42 -9.75
C SER A 431 -13.97 5.59 -9.30
N TYR A 432 -13.55 6.84 -9.60
CA TYR A 432 -14.32 8.05 -9.29
C TYR A 432 -15.73 8.05 -9.91
N TRP A 433 -15.86 7.69 -11.19
CA TRP A 433 -17.18 7.57 -11.84
C TRP A 433 -18.09 6.53 -11.18
N TRP A 434 -17.55 5.36 -10.82
CA TRP A 434 -18.32 4.34 -10.09
C TRP A 434 -18.70 4.81 -8.69
N PHE A 435 -17.81 5.47 -7.95
CA PHE A 435 -18.12 6.04 -6.64
C PHE A 435 -19.27 7.04 -6.70
N VAL A 436 -19.22 8.02 -7.63
CA VAL A 436 -20.31 8.99 -7.83
C VAL A 436 -21.63 8.29 -8.19
N LEU A 437 -21.59 7.26 -9.05
CA LEU A 437 -22.78 6.48 -9.41
C LEU A 437 -23.34 5.70 -8.20
N TRP A 438 -22.49 5.06 -7.39
CA TRP A 438 -22.91 4.38 -6.16
C TRP A 438 -23.49 5.34 -5.13
N CYS A 439 -22.91 6.54 -4.97
CA CYS A 439 -23.49 7.60 -4.13
C CYS A 439 -24.90 8.01 -4.61
N LEU A 440 -25.11 8.15 -5.92
CA LEU A 440 -26.43 8.46 -6.49
C LEU A 440 -27.44 7.30 -6.33
N ILE A 441 -27.00 6.06 -6.49
CA ILE A 441 -27.81 4.85 -6.25
C ILE A 441 -28.22 4.77 -4.77
N PHE A 442 -27.28 4.97 -3.85
CA PHE A 442 -27.54 5.00 -2.41
C PHE A 442 -28.51 6.12 -2.03
N PHE A 443 -28.33 7.33 -2.58
CA PHE A 443 -29.28 8.44 -2.38
C PHE A 443 -30.68 8.11 -2.91
N GLY A 444 -30.77 7.39 -4.03
CA GLY A 444 -32.03 6.87 -4.57
C GLY A 444 -32.73 5.90 -3.62
N PHE A 445 -32.00 4.91 -3.08
CA PHE A 445 -32.53 3.99 -2.07
C PHE A 445 -32.91 4.70 -0.76
N TYR A 446 -32.12 5.69 -0.32
CA TYR A 446 -32.46 6.55 0.82
C TYR A 446 -33.79 7.30 0.59
N GLU A 447 -34.01 7.91 -0.57
CA GLU A 447 -35.26 8.61 -0.88
C GLU A 447 -36.46 7.64 -0.96
N LEU A 448 -36.27 6.43 -1.49
CA LEU A 448 -37.30 5.37 -1.53
C LEU A 448 -37.65 4.86 -0.12
N GLY A 449 -36.65 4.57 0.72
CA GLY A 449 -36.84 4.17 2.11
C GLY A 449 -37.52 5.27 2.93
N ARG A 450 -37.07 6.52 2.79
CA ARG A 450 -37.67 7.71 3.41
C ARG A 450 -39.12 7.91 2.96
N TRP A 451 -39.45 7.64 1.70
CA TRP A 451 -40.82 7.64 1.19
C TRP A 451 -41.68 6.53 1.83
N GLY A 452 -41.14 5.31 1.92
CA GLY A 452 -41.79 4.16 2.54
C GLY A 452 -42.09 4.38 4.03
N MET A 453 -41.11 4.85 4.80
CA MET A 453 -41.29 5.23 6.20
C MET A 453 -42.35 6.32 6.37
N ASN A 454 -42.38 7.34 5.50
CA ASN A 454 -43.41 8.38 5.53
C ASN A 454 -44.83 7.84 5.23
N LYS A 455 -44.95 6.78 4.41
CA LYS A 455 -46.23 6.09 4.16
C LYS A 455 -46.64 5.25 5.36
N LEU A 456 -45.75 4.43 5.90
CA LEU A 456 -45.97 3.59 7.08
C LEU A 456 -46.35 4.43 8.31
N TRP A 457 -45.64 5.52 8.57
CA TRP A 457 -45.93 6.45 9.67
C TRP A 457 -47.34 7.06 9.54
N ARG A 458 -47.72 7.52 8.35
CA ARG A 458 -49.08 8.06 8.11
C ARG A 458 -50.16 7.00 8.28
N TYR A 459 -49.93 5.77 7.81
CA TYR A 459 -50.85 4.66 8.01
C TYR A 459 -50.99 4.30 9.50
N GLY A 460 -49.88 4.20 10.22
CA GLY A 460 -49.85 3.98 11.66
C GLY A 460 -50.59 5.07 12.44
N MET A 461 -50.37 6.34 12.12
CA MET A 461 -51.10 7.48 12.73
C MET A 461 -52.60 7.44 12.44
N ILE A 462 -53.02 7.03 11.23
CA ILE A 462 -54.45 6.83 10.90
C ILE A 462 -55.02 5.69 11.75
N LYS A 463 -54.36 4.52 11.81
CA LYS A 463 -54.82 3.38 12.62
C LYS A 463 -54.84 3.67 14.12
N PHE A 464 -53.86 4.41 14.63
CA PHE A 464 -53.83 4.89 16.01
C PHE A 464 -55.01 5.81 16.33
N ASN A 465 -55.33 6.75 15.42
CA ASN A 465 -56.49 7.63 15.58
C ASN A 465 -57.83 6.88 15.43
N GLU A 466 -57.93 5.88 14.54
CA GLU A 466 -59.09 4.99 14.47
C GLU A 466 -59.30 4.22 15.79
N LEU A 467 -58.24 3.68 16.38
CA LEU A 467 -58.28 2.95 17.66
C LEU A 467 -58.63 3.88 18.82
N LYS A 468 -58.06 5.09 18.87
CA LYS A 468 -58.38 6.14 19.85
C LYS A 468 -59.85 6.55 19.75
N ASN A 469 -60.37 6.75 18.54
CA ASN A 469 -61.76 7.10 18.29
C ASN A 469 -62.73 5.94 18.59
N ARG A 470 -62.34 4.68 18.33
CA ARG A 470 -63.11 3.49 18.77
C ARG A 470 -63.18 3.39 20.30
N LYS A 471 -62.07 3.56 21.02
CA LYS A 471 -62.07 3.62 22.49
C LYS A 471 -62.95 4.77 23.02
N GLY A 472 -62.90 5.95 22.38
CA GLY A 472 -63.77 7.08 22.71
C GLY A 472 -65.26 6.81 22.50
N ARG A 473 -65.64 6.19 21.36
CA ARG A 473 -67.04 5.80 21.08
C ARG A 473 -67.55 4.72 22.04
N ASN A 474 -66.73 3.73 22.39
CA ASN A 474 -67.11 2.71 23.37
C ASN A 474 -67.29 3.30 24.78
N ARG A 475 -66.45 4.27 25.18
CA ARG A 475 -66.61 4.99 26.45
C ARG A 475 -67.90 5.81 26.47
N ARG A 476 -68.25 6.52 25.38
CA ARG A 476 -69.55 7.20 25.27
C ARG A 476 -70.74 6.23 25.33
N ARG A 477 -70.71 5.10 24.59
CA ARG A 477 -71.75 4.08 24.67
C ARG A 477 -71.96 3.55 26.09
N ARG A 478 -70.89 3.33 26.85
CA ARG A 478 -70.96 2.86 28.25
C ARG A 478 -71.49 3.92 29.22
N ASN A 479 -71.30 5.21 28.93
CA ASN A 479 -71.94 6.29 29.70
C ASN A 479 -73.43 6.42 29.35
N ASN A 480 -73.79 6.33 28.06
CA ASN A 480 -75.18 6.40 27.61
C ASN A 480 -76.03 5.19 28.05
N SER A 481 -75.44 4.00 28.24
CA SER A 481 -76.18 2.85 28.79
C SER A 481 -76.52 3.06 30.27
N VAL A 482 -75.60 3.64 31.05
CA VAL A 482 -75.85 3.97 32.47
C VAL A 482 -76.94 5.04 32.58
N SER A 483 -76.93 6.09 31.74
CA SER A 483 -78.00 7.09 31.78
C SER A 483 -79.36 6.51 31.38
N SER A 484 -79.43 5.55 30.46
CA SER A 484 -80.71 4.86 30.16
C SER A 484 -81.16 3.95 31.30
N GLU A 485 -80.26 3.31 32.04
CA GLU A 485 -80.62 2.55 33.25
C GLU A 485 -81.15 3.48 34.36
N GLU A 486 -80.56 4.67 34.55
CA GLU A 486 -81.09 5.70 35.46
C GLU A 486 -82.45 6.27 35.00
N GLU A 487 -82.67 6.40 33.69
CA GLU A 487 -83.92 6.94 33.12
C GLU A 487 -85.06 5.91 33.20
N THR A 488 -84.80 4.63 32.94
CA THR A 488 -85.79 3.54 33.10
C THR A 488 -86.16 3.31 34.57
N ASN A 489 -85.23 3.47 35.51
CA ASN A 489 -85.57 3.40 36.94
C ASN A 489 -86.50 4.55 37.38
N ARG A 490 -86.35 5.75 36.81
CA ARG A 490 -87.22 6.90 37.13
C ARG A 490 -88.64 6.78 36.58
N GLU A 491 -88.88 6.05 35.48
CA GLU A 491 -90.25 5.74 35.05
C GLU A 491 -90.93 4.72 35.98
N ASN A 492 -90.19 3.79 36.59
CA ASN A 492 -90.74 2.87 37.59
C ASN A 492 -91.03 3.59 38.93
N ASP A 493 -90.11 4.43 39.42
CA ASP A 493 -90.27 5.21 40.67
C ASP A 493 -91.40 6.26 40.60
N LEU A 494 -92.02 6.49 39.43
CA LEU A 494 -93.12 7.43 39.22
C LEU A 494 -94.51 6.77 39.12
N ILE A 495 -94.61 5.45 39.29
CA ILE A 495 -95.90 4.73 39.27
C ILE A 495 -96.41 4.42 40.69
N ASP A 496 -95.53 4.17 41.67
CA ASP A 496 -95.88 3.80 43.05
C ASP A 496 -96.24 4.99 43.97
N LEU A 497 -96.78 6.11 43.43
CA LEU A 497 -97.15 7.30 44.22
C LEU A 497 -98.53 7.91 43.93
N GLU A 498 -99.40 7.25 43.13
CA GLU A 498 -100.83 7.57 43.11
C GLU A 498 -101.72 6.31 42.94
N ILE A 499 -102.30 5.86 44.08
CA ILE A 499 -103.30 4.79 44.28
C ILE A 499 -102.77 3.35 44.31
#